data_AF-A0A967H851-F1
#
_entry.id   AF-A0A967H851-F1
#
_cell.length_a   1.000
_cell.length_b   1.000
_cell.length_c   1.000
_cell.angle_alpha   90.00
_cell.angle_beta   90.00
_cell.angle_gamma   90.00
#
_symmetry.space_group_name_H-M   'P 1'
#
loop_
_entity.id
_entity.type
_entity.pdbx_description
1 polymer ?
#
loop_
_entity_poly.entity_id
_entity_poly.type
_entity_poly.pdbx_seq_one_letter_code
_entity_poly.pdbx_strand_id
1 'polypeptide(L)'
;WTIFEAPVDEPVSSVFGKRRIMNGKPRSPHSGTDYRSPKGTPVRSISNGKIVLVDDLFYTGKTVVLDHGEGLFSLYAHLSK
;
A
#
# COMPACT_ATOMS: atom_id res chain seq x y z
N TRP A 1 6.09 17.98 14.03
CA TRP A 1 5.20 16.83 13.82
C TRP A 1 5.39 16.33 12.41
N THR A 2 5.68 15.04 12.24
CA THR A 2 5.75 14.42 10.91
C THR A 2 4.33 14.26 10.40
N ILE A 3 3.99 14.97 9.32
CA ILE A 3 2.68 14.86 8.67
C ILE A 3 2.73 13.66 7.73
N PHE A 4 1.66 12.87 7.75
CA PHE A 4 1.44 11.77 6.82
C PHE A 4 0.33 12.18 5.86
N GLU A 5 0.63 12.09 4.56
CA GLU A 5 -0.30 12.48 3.50
C GLU A 5 -0.67 11.25 2.66
N ALA A 6 -1.85 11.30 2.03
CA ALA A 6 -2.25 10.24 1.13
C ALA A 6 -1.23 10.10 -0.03
N PRO A 7 -0.86 8.87 -0.42
CA PRO A 7 0.17 8.64 -1.43
C PRO A 7 -0.30 8.95 -2.85
N VAL A 8 -1.59 9.18 -3.02
CA VAL A 8 -2.27 9.53 -4.28
C VAL A 8 -3.50 10.41 -3.95
N ASP A 9 -4.04 11.11 -4.93
CA ASP A 9 -5.22 11.99 -4.76
C ASP A 9 -6.55 11.28 -5.06
N GLU A 10 -6.48 10.10 -5.68
CA GLU A 10 -7.62 9.27 -6.01
C GLU A 10 -8.37 8.77 -4.75
N PRO A 11 -9.67 8.46 -4.86
CA PRO A 11 -10.45 8.01 -3.71
C PRO A 11 -10.10 6.58 -3.28
N VAL A 12 -10.29 6.33 -1.98
CA VAL A 12 -10.23 4.98 -1.42
C VAL A 12 -11.33 4.12 -2.04
N SER A 13 -10.94 2.93 -2.51
CA SER A 13 -11.83 1.95 -3.14
C SER A 13 -12.07 0.71 -2.27
N SER A 14 -11.12 0.38 -1.38
CA SER A 14 -11.25 -0.69 -0.39
C SER A 14 -10.48 -0.32 0.87
N VAL A 15 -11.14 -0.41 2.02
CA VAL A 15 -10.56 -0.03 3.32
C VAL A 15 -9.78 -1.18 3.96
N PHE A 16 -8.91 -0.83 4.92
CA PHE A 16 -8.27 -1.77 5.84
C PHE A 16 -9.28 -2.61 6.62
N GLY A 17 -8.91 -3.85 6.91
CA GLY A 17 -9.72 -4.80 7.69
C GLY A 17 -10.92 -5.38 6.93
N LYS A 18 -11.21 -4.92 5.69
CA LYS A 18 -12.31 -5.44 4.90
C LYS A 18 -12.15 -6.95 4.68
N ARG A 19 -13.11 -7.74 5.17
CA ARG A 19 -13.11 -9.19 5.02
C ARG A 19 -13.72 -9.59 3.68
N ARG A 20 -13.07 -10.53 3.00
CA ARG A 20 -13.59 -11.11 1.76
C ARG A 20 -14.01 -12.55 2.01
N ILE A 21 -15.17 -12.93 1.47
CA ILE A 21 -15.60 -14.33 1.38
C ILE A 21 -15.42 -14.72 -0.09
N MET A 22 -14.55 -15.69 -0.35
CA MET A 22 -14.31 -16.19 -1.70
C MET A 22 -14.67 -17.68 -1.73
N ASN A 23 -15.56 -18.05 -2.65
CA ASN A 23 -16.06 -19.42 -2.81
C ASN A 23 -16.62 -20.00 -1.49
N GLY A 24 -17.41 -19.19 -0.77
CA GLY A 24 -18.02 -19.57 0.51
C GLY A 24 -17.08 -19.63 1.71
N LYS A 25 -15.77 -19.36 1.54
CA LYS A 25 -14.78 -19.41 2.63
C LYS A 25 -14.26 -18.01 2.96
N PRO A 26 -14.18 -17.65 4.25
CA PRO A 26 -13.55 -16.40 4.65
C PRO A 26 -12.05 -16.43 4.29
N ARG A 27 -11.55 -15.32 3.75
CA ARG A 27 -10.13 -15.07 3.53
C ARG A 27 -9.58 -14.12 4.58
N SER A 28 -8.26 -13.99 4.61
CA SER A 28 -7.58 -12.99 5.44
C SER A 28 -8.19 -11.60 5.18
N PRO A 29 -8.40 -10.79 6.22
CA PRO A 29 -8.81 -9.41 6.06
C PRO A 29 -7.81 -8.63 5.22
N HIS A 30 -8.28 -7.57 4.57
CA HIS A 30 -7.42 -6.67 3.82
C HIS A 30 -6.41 -5.97 4.75
N SER A 31 -5.12 -6.18 4.52
CA SER A 31 -4.03 -5.65 5.36
C SER A 31 -3.56 -4.25 5.00
N GLY A 32 -4.27 -3.57 4.08
CA GLY A 32 -3.95 -2.22 3.63
C GLY A 32 -5.19 -1.46 3.17
N THR A 33 -4.99 -0.37 2.44
CA THR A 33 -6.06 0.43 1.85
C THR A 33 -5.78 0.59 0.36
N ASP A 34 -6.79 0.30 -0.47
CA ASP A 34 -6.68 0.39 -1.93
C ASP A 34 -7.21 1.74 -2.41
N TYR A 35 -6.48 2.37 -3.32
CA TYR A 35 -6.89 3.58 -4.03
C TYR A 35 -7.27 3.24 -5.46
N ARG A 36 -8.32 3.89 -6.01
CA ARG A 36 -8.75 3.67 -7.40
C ARG A 36 -7.84 4.45 -8.37
N SER A 37 -6.62 3.96 -8.56
CA SER A 37 -5.61 4.64 -9.38
C SER A 37 -5.44 3.94 -10.73
N PRO A 38 -5.60 4.64 -11.87
CA PRO A 38 -5.23 4.12 -13.18
C PRO A 38 -3.75 3.66 -13.23
N LYS A 39 -3.45 2.69 -14.11
CA LYS A 39 -2.07 2.22 -14.28
C LYS A 39 -1.18 3.40 -14.69
N GLY A 40 -0.08 3.60 -13.97
CA GLY A 40 0.88 4.67 -14.22
C GLY A 40 0.61 5.96 -13.44
N THR A 41 -0.46 6.03 -12.63
CA THR A 41 -0.63 7.11 -11.63
C THR A 41 0.65 7.25 -10.80
N PRO A 42 1.25 8.45 -10.70
CA PRO A 42 2.37 8.70 -9.81
C PRO A 42 1.99 8.46 -8.34
N VAL A 43 2.78 7.66 -7.64
CA VAL A 43 2.62 7.38 -6.21
C VAL A 43 3.72 8.11 -5.45
N ARG A 44 3.33 8.99 -4.52
CA ARG A 44 4.25 9.71 -3.65
C ARG A 44 4.39 9.01 -2.30
N SER A 45 5.55 9.20 -1.66
CA SER A 45 5.73 8.74 -0.29
C SER A 45 4.75 9.47 0.64
N ILE A 46 4.17 8.75 1.59
CA ILE A 46 3.27 9.33 2.59
C ILE A 46 4.00 10.25 3.57
N SER A 47 5.31 10.07 3.74
CA SER A 47 6.18 10.94 4.55
C SER A 47 7.68 10.68 4.29
N ASN A 48 8.56 11.39 4.98
CA ASN A 48 10.01 11.13 4.92
C ASN A 48 10.33 9.74 5.45
N GLY A 49 11.18 8.99 4.76
CA GLY A 49 11.60 7.66 5.19
C GLY A 49 12.77 7.12 4.36
N LYS A 50 13.36 6.02 4.80
CA LYS A 50 14.43 5.31 4.10
C LYS A 50 13.85 4.12 3.35
N ILE A 51 14.22 3.96 2.08
CA ILE A 51 13.90 2.74 1.32
C ILE A 51 14.61 1.55 1.97
N VAL A 52 13.83 0.55 2.36
CA VAL A 52 14.34 -0.71 2.94
C VAL A 52 14.02 -1.93 2.09
N LEU A 53 13.08 -1.82 1.13
CA LEU A 53 12.81 -2.86 0.14
C LEU A 53 12.33 -2.24 -1.17
N VAL A 54 12.84 -2.77 -2.28
CA VAL A 54 12.33 -2.58 -3.65
C VAL A 54 12.42 -3.93 -4.34
N ASP A 55 11.29 -4.58 -4.59
CA ASP A 55 11.28 -5.94 -5.18
C ASP A 55 9.97 -6.23 -5.93
N ASP A 56 9.96 -7.29 -6.73
CA ASP A 56 8.76 -7.84 -7.38
C ASP A 56 8.31 -9.12 -6.64
N LEU A 57 7.44 -8.93 -5.65
CA LEU A 57 7.02 -9.99 -4.74
C LEU A 57 5.80 -10.75 -5.27
N PHE A 58 5.71 -12.04 -4.95
CA PHE A 58 4.64 -12.92 -5.47
C PHE A 58 3.21 -12.41 -5.22
N TYR A 59 2.93 -11.86 -4.04
CA TYR A 59 1.58 -11.40 -3.68
C TYR A 59 1.32 -9.93 -3.97
N THR A 60 2.31 -9.07 -3.77
CA THR A 60 2.16 -7.61 -3.86
C THR A 60 2.73 -7.03 -5.16
N GLY A 61 3.31 -7.86 -6.04
CA GLY A 61 3.98 -7.42 -7.27
C GLY A 61 5.13 -6.46 -6.97
N LYS A 62 5.34 -5.49 -7.85
CA LYS A 62 6.31 -4.40 -7.63
C LYS A 62 5.95 -3.64 -6.37
N THR A 63 6.84 -3.76 -5.39
CA THR A 63 6.64 -3.34 -4.01
C THR A 63 7.78 -2.45 -3.57
N VAL A 64 7.44 -1.34 -2.90
CA VAL A 64 8.39 -0.50 -2.18
C VAL A 64 8.00 -0.46 -0.71
N VAL A 65 8.98 -0.57 0.18
CA VAL A 65 8.79 -0.38 1.63
C VAL A 65 9.71 0.73 2.12
N LEU A 66 9.14 1.67 2.87
CA LEU A 66 9.86 2.74 3.54
C LEU A 66 9.83 2.54 5.06
N ASP A 67 10.98 2.69 5.69
CA ASP A 67 11.14 2.80 7.14
C ASP A 67 11.09 4.29 7.53
N HIS A 68 10.15 4.64 8.40
CA HIS A 68 9.96 6.00 8.91
C HIS A 68 10.58 6.19 10.31
N GLY A 69 11.27 5.17 10.85
CA GLY A 69 11.79 5.13 12.22
C GLY A 69 10.82 4.51 13.22
N GLU A 70 11.32 4.16 14.40
CA GLU A 70 10.52 3.66 15.55
C GLU A 70 9.62 2.45 15.22
N GLY A 71 10.01 1.64 14.23
CA GLY A 71 9.24 0.47 13.80
C GLY A 71 8.02 0.79 12.94
N LEU A 72 7.87 2.03 12.44
CA LEU A 72 6.80 2.42 11.53
C LEU A 72 7.24 2.29 10.07
N PHE A 73 6.48 1.50 9.30
CA PHE A 73 6.74 1.26 7.88
C PHE A 73 5.54 1.61 7.01
N SER A 74 5.80 2.13 5.81
CA SER A 74 4.81 2.21 4.74
C SER A 74 5.16 1.22 3.62
N LEU A 75 4.13 0.63 3.02
CA LEU A 75 4.26 -0.33 1.93
C LEU A 75 3.39 0.14 0.75
N TYR A 76 4.00 0.18 -0.43
CA TYR A 76 3.36 0.53 -1.69
C TYR A 76 3.38 -0.69 -2.59
N ALA A 77 2.21 -1.27 -2.88
CA ALA A 77 2.06 -2.52 -3.63
C ALA A 77 1.51 -2.28 -5.03
N HIS A 78 1.66 -3.30 -5.88
CA HIS A 78 1.08 -3.39 -7.22
C HIS A 78 1.48 -2.23 -8.16
N LEU A 79 2.69 -1.69 -7.96
CA LEU A 79 3.20 -0.59 -8.77
C LEU A 79 3.41 -1.05 -10.22
N SER A 80 3.28 -0.13 -11.17
CA SER A 80 3.60 -0.40 -12.57
C SER A 80 5.09 -0.29 -12.88
N LYS A 81 5.82 0.51 -12.11
CA LYS A 81 7.23 0.84 -12.26
C LYS A 81 7.77 1.39 -10.94
#